data_AF-A0A538LN21-F1
#
_entry.id   AF-A0A538LN21-F1
#
_cell.length_a   1.000
_cell.length_b   1.000
_cell.length_c   1.000
_cell.angle_alpha   90.00
_cell.angle_beta   90.00
_cell.angle_gamma   90.00
#
_symmetry.space_group_name_H-M   'P 1'
#
loop_
_entity.id
_entity.type
_entity.pdbx_description
1 polymer ?
#
loop_
_entity_poly.entity_id
_entity_poly.type
_entity_poly.pdbx_seq_one_letter_code
_entity_poly.pdbx_strand_id
1 'polypeptide(L)'
;MTDARSVAASPASHRRVQRVPEAWPVLHLEAGVPAWAGLRVEGLVRTSRHFDLPALQRLGSAEHHLAVHCVWGWSRPDVRWDGISLGQVLETAGVDERATHVVVESASDTYSSCLPLRDAAEGVF
;
A
#
# COMPACT_ATOMS: atom_id res chain seq x y z
N MET A 1 35.29 19.99 11.09
CA MET A 1 35.69 18.75 10.42
C MET A 1 35.09 17.62 11.22
N THR A 2 33.81 17.36 10.99
CA THR A 2 32.98 16.48 11.82
C THR A 2 32.86 15.15 11.12
N ASP A 3 33.44 14.13 11.76
CA ASP A 3 33.57 12.77 11.28
C ASP A 3 32.19 12.09 11.24
N ALA A 4 31.76 11.70 10.04
CA ALA A 4 30.52 11.01 9.80
C ALA A 4 30.65 9.58 10.32
N ARG A 5 29.94 9.27 11.41
CA ARG A 5 29.80 7.89 11.89
C ARG A 5 29.18 7.04 10.77
N SER A 6 30.02 6.27 10.10
CA SER A 6 29.62 5.19 9.20
C SER A 6 28.81 4.17 10.01
N VAL A 7 27.52 4.06 9.70
CA VAL A 7 26.71 2.94 10.16
C VAL A 7 27.10 1.76 9.28
N ALA A 8 27.92 0.86 9.84
CA ALA A 8 28.22 -0.41 9.20
C ALA A 8 26.92 -1.19 9.01
N ALA A 9 26.66 -1.66 7.78
CA ALA A 9 25.55 -2.53 7.48
C ALA A 9 25.67 -3.81 8.34
N SER A 10 24.71 -4.02 9.21
CA SER A 10 24.57 -5.28 9.95
C SER A 10 24.34 -6.41 8.95
N PRO A 11 25.04 -7.56 9.03
CA PRO A 11 24.79 -8.67 8.12
C PRO A 11 23.36 -9.15 8.36
N ALA A 12 22.50 -8.89 7.38
CA ALA A 12 21.09 -9.22 7.46
C ALA A 12 20.95 -10.73 7.73
N SER A 13 20.41 -11.08 8.90
CA SER A 13 19.96 -12.44 9.15
C SER A 13 18.73 -12.70 8.29
N HIS A 14 18.94 -13.13 7.03
CA HIS A 14 17.93 -13.49 6.04
C HIS A 14 17.06 -14.72 6.43
N ARG A 15 16.89 -15.01 7.72
CA ARG A 15 16.32 -16.26 8.24
C ARG A 15 14.80 -16.41 8.06
N ARG A 16 14.12 -15.43 7.46
CA ARG A 16 12.68 -15.44 7.14
C ARG A 16 12.36 -15.38 5.64
N VAL A 17 13.36 -15.44 4.77
CA VAL A 17 13.14 -15.47 3.31
C VAL A 17 13.13 -16.92 2.86
N GLN A 18 11.96 -17.43 2.47
CA GLN A 18 11.79 -18.82 2.05
C GLN A 18 12.27 -19.06 0.60
N ARG A 19 11.88 -18.19 -0.34
CA ARG A 19 12.28 -18.23 -1.76
C ARG A 19 12.31 -16.82 -2.35
N VAL A 20 13.33 -16.45 -3.11
CA VAL A 20 13.38 -15.18 -3.85
C VAL A 20 13.16 -15.48 -5.34
N PRO A 21 12.03 -15.06 -5.95
CA PRO A 21 11.76 -15.32 -7.36
C PRO A 21 12.54 -14.36 -8.26
N GLU A 22 13.08 -14.87 -9.37
CA GLU A 22 13.81 -14.08 -10.38
C GLU A 22 12.91 -13.00 -11.01
N ALA A 23 11.66 -13.34 -11.33
CA ALA A 23 10.65 -12.42 -11.86
C ALA A 23 9.51 -12.15 -10.87
N TRP A 24 8.65 -11.17 -11.17
CA TRP A 24 7.41 -10.97 -10.42
C TRP A 24 6.51 -12.19 -10.59
N PRO A 25 6.07 -12.83 -9.49
CA PRO A 25 5.10 -13.91 -9.59
C PRO A 25 3.77 -13.33 -10.08
N VAL A 26 3.28 -13.81 -11.22
CA VAL A 26 1.94 -13.47 -11.70
C VAL A 26 0.94 -14.34 -10.95
N LEU A 27 0.09 -13.70 -10.16
CA LEU A 27 -1.00 -14.34 -9.44
C LEU A 27 -2.26 -13.51 -9.64
N HIS A 28 -3.31 -14.13 -10.16
CA HIS A 28 -4.66 -13.59 -10.17
C HIS A 28 -5.59 -14.63 -9.55
N LEU A 29 -6.26 -14.26 -8.46
CA LEU A 29 -7.13 -15.18 -7.70
C LEU A 29 -8.60 -15.10 -8.11
N GLU A 30 -8.94 -14.19 -9.03
CA GLU A 30 -10.31 -13.93 -9.45
C GLU A 30 -10.55 -14.50 -10.86
N ALA A 31 -11.82 -14.58 -11.27
CA ALA A 31 -12.19 -15.19 -12.56
C ALA A 31 -11.65 -14.42 -13.79
N GLY A 32 -11.38 -13.12 -13.64
CA GLY A 32 -10.85 -12.26 -14.69
C GLY A 32 -10.44 -10.90 -14.15
N VAL A 33 -9.76 -10.10 -14.97
CA VAL A 33 -9.34 -8.74 -14.57
C VAL A 33 -10.56 -7.81 -14.71
N PRO A 34 -11.02 -7.16 -13.63
CA PRO A 34 -12.17 -6.27 -13.69
C PRO A 34 -11.86 -5.01 -14.50
N ALA A 35 -12.90 -4.40 -15.08
CA ALA A 35 -12.78 -3.08 -15.68
C ALA A 35 -12.58 -2.02 -14.58
N TRP A 36 -11.65 -1.08 -14.80
CA TRP A 36 -11.43 0.00 -13.85
C TRP A 36 -12.59 1.00 -13.90
N ALA A 37 -13.27 1.18 -12.76
CA ALA A 37 -14.36 2.13 -12.60
C ALA A 37 -14.00 3.33 -11.70
N GLY A 38 -12.74 3.47 -11.31
CA GLY A 38 -12.29 4.50 -10.36
C GLY A 38 -12.21 4.01 -8.92
N LEU A 39 -11.57 4.82 -8.06
CA LEU A 39 -11.48 4.58 -6.61
C LEU A 39 -12.61 5.32 -5.90
N ARG A 40 -13.41 4.62 -5.09
CA ARG A 40 -14.40 5.22 -4.20
C ARG A 40 -13.86 5.29 -2.77
N VAL A 41 -14.13 6.40 -2.09
CA VAL A 41 -13.85 6.59 -0.66
C VAL A 41 -15.17 6.93 0.01
N GLU A 42 -15.66 6.01 0.85
CA GLU A 42 -17.01 6.05 1.42
C GLU A 42 -16.98 5.61 2.90
N GLY A 43 -18.15 5.48 3.53
CA GLY A 43 -18.28 5.06 4.93
C GLY A 43 -18.23 6.24 5.90
N LEU A 44 -17.39 6.13 6.94
CA LEU A 44 -17.24 7.14 8.00
C LEU A 44 -16.35 8.30 7.54
N VAL A 45 -16.83 9.05 6.55
CA VAL A 45 -16.16 10.23 5.96
C VAL A 45 -17.16 11.38 5.82
N ARG A 46 -16.67 12.62 5.87
CA ARG A 46 -17.50 13.83 5.72
C ARG A 46 -18.00 14.01 4.30
N THR A 47 -17.21 13.63 3.30
CA THR A 47 -17.58 13.76 1.89
C THR A 47 -17.08 12.53 1.13
N SER A 48 -18.01 11.70 0.66
CA SER A 48 -17.67 10.59 -0.22
C SER A 48 -16.99 11.10 -1.49
N ARG A 49 -15.94 10.41 -1.93
CA ARG A 49 -15.16 10.77 -3.11
C ARG A 49 -15.15 9.65 -4.11
N HIS A 50 -15.09 10.03 -5.38
CA HIS A 50 -14.84 9.12 -6.49
C HIS A 50 -13.73 9.70 -7.36
N PHE A 51 -12.68 8.94 -7.58
CA PHE A 51 -11.51 9.36 -8.35
C PHE A 51 -11.32 8.50 -9.59
N ASP A 52 -11.11 9.15 -10.73
CA ASP A 52 -10.42 8.54 -11.85
C ASP A 52 -8.89 8.56 -11.62
N LEU A 53 -8.15 7.88 -12.48
CA LEU A 53 -6.69 7.79 -12.35
C LEU A 53 -5.99 9.16 -12.45
N PRO A 54 -6.34 10.05 -13.39
CA PRO A 54 -5.78 11.40 -13.42
C PRO A 54 -6.06 12.23 -12.16
N ALA A 55 -7.24 12.09 -11.54
CA ALA A 55 -7.55 12.78 -10.29
C ALA A 55 -6.69 12.27 -9.12
N LEU A 56 -6.46 10.97 -9.03
CA LEU A 56 -5.54 10.40 -8.05
C LEU A 56 -4.13 10.96 -8.23
N GLN A 57 -3.61 10.96 -9.46
CA GLN A 57 -2.26 11.44 -9.76
C GLN A 57 -2.05 12.93 -9.41
N ARG A 58 -3.12 13.74 -9.38
CA ARG A 58 -3.04 15.15 -8.96
C ARG A 58 -2.88 15.34 -7.45
N LEU A 59 -3.12 14.31 -6.63
CA LEU A 59 -2.93 14.39 -5.18
C LEU A 59 -1.45 14.40 -4.77
N GLY A 60 -0.56 13.97 -5.67
CA GLY A 60 0.88 13.96 -5.47
C GLY A 60 1.48 12.60 -5.80
N SER A 61 2.73 12.43 -5.41
CA SER A 61 3.46 11.17 -5.54
C SER A 61 4.21 10.84 -4.26
N ALA A 62 4.23 9.56 -3.92
CA ALA A 62 4.99 8.98 -2.82
C ALA A 62 5.84 7.83 -3.36
N GLU A 63 7.08 7.72 -2.85
CA GLU A 63 7.99 6.61 -3.14
C GLU A 63 8.33 5.89 -1.83
N HIS A 64 8.28 4.57 -1.85
CA HIS A 64 8.68 3.73 -0.71
C HIS A 64 9.54 2.55 -1.15
N HIS A 65 10.52 2.16 -0.32
CA HIS A 65 11.41 1.02 -0.58
C HIS A 65 11.19 -0.04 0.48
N LEU A 66 10.48 -1.11 0.11
CA LEU A 66 9.94 -2.10 1.07
C LEU A 66 9.93 -3.49 0.46
N ALA A 67 10.17 -4.50 1.27
CA ALA A 67 10.09 -5.89 0.82
C ALA A 67 8.63 -6.37 0.72
N VAL A 68 8.38 -7.30 -0.20
CA VAL A 68 7.14 -8.11 -0.21
C VAL A 68 7.42 -9.45 0.41
N HIS A 69 6.59 -9.85 1.38
CA HIS A 69 6.62 -11.18 1.99
C HIS A 69 5.27 -11.87 1.77
N CYS A 70 5.25 -12.87 0.89
CA CYS A 70 4.04 -13.64 0.61
C CYS A 70 3.92 -14.83 1.56
N VAL A 71 2.71 -15.07 2.06
CA VAL A 71 2.36 -16.22 2.90
C VAL A 71 2.61 -17.57 2.21
N TRP A 72 2.68 -17.61 0.88
CA TRP A 72 3.04 -18.81 0.10
C TRP A 72 4.55 -19.03 -0.03
N GLY A 73 5.33 -18.42 0.84
CA GLY A 73 6.72 -18.80 1.02
C GLY A 73 7.67 -18.22 0.00
N TRP A 74 7.38 -17.03 -0.51
CA TRP A 74 8.33 -16.26 -1.30
C TRP A 74 8.42 -14.83 -0.80
N SER A 75 9.54 -14.17 -1.07
CA SER A 75 9.72 -12.76 -0.78
C SER A 75 10.53 -12.08 -1.87
N ARG A 76 10.23 -10.82 -2.15
CA ARG A 76 11.08 -9.96 -2.96
C ARG A 76 11.64 -8.86 -2.06
N PRO A 77 12.92 -8.94 -1.67
CA PRO A 77 13.56 -7.86 -0.95
C PRO A 77 13.73 -6.66 -1.89
N ASP A 78 13.81 -5.46 -1.31
CA ASP A 78 14.17 -4.23 -2.04
C ASP A 78 13.25 -3.89 -3.22
N VAL A 79 11.95 -3.72 -2.96
CA VAL A 79 10.99 -3.27 -3.96
C VAL A 79 10.76 -1.77 -3.80
N ARG A 80 11.00 -1.03 -4.89
CA ARG A 80 10.55 0.35 -5.02
C ARG A 80 9.07 0.40 -5.40
N TRP A 81 8.29 1.14 -4.63
CA TRP A 81 6.88 1.41 -4.84
C TRP A 81 6.70 2.89 -5.17
N ASP A 82 6.08 3.14 -6.31
CA ASP A 82 5.72 4.48 -6.78
C ASP A 82 4.19 4.59 -6.78
N GLY A 83 3.63 5.60 -6.11
CA GLY A 83 2.17 5.72 -6.00
C GLY A 83 1.70 7.01 -5.35
N ILE A 84 0.49 6.97 -4.79
CA ILE A 84 -0.13 8.06 -4.04
C ILE A 84 -0.27 7.61 -2.59
N SER A 85 0.01 8.51 -1.63
CA SER A 85 -0.22 8.21 -0.21
C SER A 85 -1.72 8.02 0.06
N LEU A 86 -2.08 6.92 0.72
CA LEU A 86 -3.45 6.68 1.15
C LEU A 86 -3.92 7.76 2.14
N GLY A 87 -3.02 8.29 2.98
CA GLY A 87 -3.31 9.44 3.85
C GLY A 87 -3.81 10.66 3.08
N GLN A 88 -3.14 11.01 1.97
CA GLN A 88 -3.56 12.13 1.12
C GLN A 88 -4.96 11.90 0.51
N VAL A 89 -5.26 10.66 0.12
CA VAL A 89 -6.60 10.28 -0.37
C VAL A 89 -7.64 10.47 0.74
N LEU A 90 -7.37 9.98 1.95
CA LEU A 90 -8.26 10.07 3.11
C LEU A 90 -8.51 11.51 3.56
N GLU A 91 -7.48 12.37 3.53
CA GLU A 91 -7.59 13.80 3.84
C GLU A 91 -8.65 14.50 2.97
N THR A 92 -8.73 14.16 1.68
CA THR A 92 -9.71 14.77 0.77
C THR A 92 -11.17 14.44 1.11
N ALA A 93 -11.40 13.30 1.77
CA ALA A 93 -12.72 12.83 2.16
C ALA A 93 -13.12 13.31 3.57
N GLY A 94 -12.14 13.71 4.38
CA GLY A 94 -12.33 14.16 5.76
C GLY A 94 -12.86 13.04 6.64
N VAL A 95 -11.98 12.14 7.09
CA VAL A 95 -12.35 10.98 7.91
C VAL A 95 -13.04 11.42 9.21
N ASP A 96 -14.13 10.74 9.57
CA ASP A 96 -14.87 10.94 10.81
C ASP A 96 -14.06 10.41 12.01
N GLU A 97 -14.10 11.11 13.14
CA GLU A 97 -13.34 10.76 14.35
C GLU A 97 -13.70 9.38 14.95
N ARG A 98 -14.86 8.83 14.59
CA ARG A 98 -15.29 7.49 15.00
C ARG A 98 -14.69 6.37 14.15
N ALA A 99 -14.06 6.70 13.02
CA ALA A 99 -13.44 5.71 12.16
C ALA A 99 -12.18 5.13 12.83
N THR A 100 -12.07 3.79 12.82
CA THR A 100 -10.94 3.09 13.45
C THR A 100 -10.11 2.28 12.46
N HIS A 101 -10.71 1.89 11.33
CA HIS A 101 -10.12 1.03 10.32
C HIS A 101 -10.52 1.50 8.93
N VAL A 102 -9.68 1.17 7.96
CA VAL A 102 -10.00 1.28 6.54
C VAL A 102 -10.23 -0.14 6.02
N VAL A 103 -11.30 -0.32 5.24
CA VAL A 103 -11.51 -1.52 4.44
C VAL A 103 -11.13 -1.18 3.00
N VAL A 104 -10.32 -2.03 2.38
CA VAL A 104 -9.93 -1.91 0.97
C VAL A 104 -10.58 -3.06 0.22
N GLU A 105 -11.36 -2.72 -0.80
CA GLU A 105 -12.08 -3.68 -1.62
C GLU A 105 -11.50 -3.66 -3.04
N SER A 106 -11.30 -4.86 -3.60
CA SER A 106 -10.91 -5.03 -5.00
C SER A 106 -12.02 -4.59 -5.94
N ALA A 107 -11.69 -4.17 -7.16
CA ALA A 107 -12.67 -3.81 -8.19
C ALA A 107 -13.56 -4.97 -8.67
N SER A 108 -13.25 -6.21 -8.30
CA SER A 108 -14.09 -7.38 -8.58
C SER A 108 -15.17 -7.63 -7.52
N ASP A 109 -15.13 -6.88 -6.42
CA ASP A 109 -15.93 -7.10 -5.21
C ASP A 109 -15.75 -8.50 -4.57
N THR A 110 -14.70 -9.25 -4.93
CA THR A 110 -14.44 -10.61 -4.39
C THR A 110 -13.34 -10.67 -3.32
N TYR A 111 -12.43 -9.69 -3.31
CA TYR A 111 -11.36 -9.61 -2.33
C TYR A 111 -11.47 -8.33 -1.52
N SER A 112 -11.34 -8.46 -0.20
CA SER A 112 -11.22 -7.32 0.71
C SER A 112 -10.19 -7.58 1.79
N SER A 113 -9.64 -6.50 2.32
CA SER A 113 -8.74 -6.50 3.47
C SER A 113 -9.00 -5.27 4.32
N CYS A 114 -8.42 -5.21 5.51
CA CYS A 114 -8.52 -4.05 6.38
C CYS A 114 -7.22 -3.80 7.13
N LEU A 115 -7.05 -2.56 7.57
CA LEU A 115 -5.94 -2.12 8.40
C LEU A 115 -6.39 -0.98 9.33
N PRO A 116 -5.70 -0.76 10.47
CA PRO A 116 -5.96 0.37 11.35
C PRO A 116 -5.89 1.69 10.58
N LEU A 117 -6.78 2.63 10.92
CA LEU A 117 -6.83 3.95 10.27
C LEU A 117 -5.49 4.68 10.38
N ARG A 118 -4.81 4.56 11.53
CA ARG A 118 -3.50 5.14 11.75
C ARG A 118 -2.49 4.67 10.71
N ASP A 119 -2.40 3.36 10.52
CA ASP A 119 -1.46 2.73 9.57
C ASP A 119 -1.81 3.10 8.12
N ALA A 120 -3.11 3.24 7.81
CA ALA A 120 -3.57 3.71 6.50
C ALA A 120 -3.21 5.19 6.24
N ALA A 121 -3.28 6.04 7.25
CA ALA A 121 -3.04 7.47 7.13
C ALA A 121 -1.54 7.83 7.15
N GLU A 122 -0.77 7.18 8.02
CA GLU A 122 0.65 7.50 8.28
C GLU A 122 1.61 6.59 7.50
N GLY A 123 1.15 5.41 7.06
CA GLY A 123 2.00 4.33 6.56
C GLY A 123 2.50 3.41 7.69
N VAL A 124 3.18 2.34 7.31
CA VAL A 124 3.62 1.26 8.23
C VAL A 124 5.14 1.23 8.32
N PHE A 125 5.78 2.34 8.72
CA PHE A 125 7.25 2.46 8.78
C PHE A 125 7.73 3.10 10.08
#